data_AF-A0AA39V053-F1
#
_entry.id   AF-A0AA39V053-F1
#
_cell.length_a   1.000
_cell.length_b   1.000
_cell.length_c   1.000
_cell.angle_alpha   90.00
_cell.angle_beta   90.00
_cell.angle_gamma   90.00
#
_symmetry.space_group_name_H-M   'P 1'
#
loop_
_entity.id
_entity.type
_entity.pdbx_description
1 polymer ?
#
loop_
_entity_poly.entity_id
_entity_poly.type
_entity_poly.pdbx_seq_one_letter_code
_entity_poly.pdbx_strand_id
1 'polypeptide(L)'
;MYPTPLLISFAFVVFLFYRRFRLRRRQGSLPLPPGPSGLPLIGNLWDIPSEYPWLTYAKWSATYGDIIYLDTPGSPTIILNSAEATTELLEKRSGNYSDRPEMHMMFLAGWDFSLAFMRYSDYWRMHRRIFHQYFQPRALPSYYPAQLKATSVLLRQLLQSPDNLFQHVRHHAGSIIMKTVYGYDVEPDGDHFVNLVDQAMISVRLGMANGAFLVDLLPMLKNLPDWFPGARFKRLAQRWREHVEEMREEPFQFAAESVVSTA
;
A
#
# COMPACT_ATOMS: atom_id res chain seq x y z
N MET A 1 -2.08 45.85 -21.55
CA MET A 1 -3.37 45.83 -20.82
C MET A 1 -3.24 44.76 -19.74
N TYR A 2 -3.04 45.16 -18.48
CA TYR A 2 -2.59 44.25 -17.42
C TYR A 2 -3.73 43.32 -16.96
N PRO A 3 -3.51 42.00 -16.78
CA PRO A 3 -4.54 41.04 -16.36
C PRO A 3 -4.89 41.13 -14.87
N THR A 4 -4.71 42.29 -14.25
CA THR A 4 -4.89 42.53 -12.81
C THR A 4 -6.33 42.26 -12.30
N PRO A 5 -7.43 42.61 -13.00
CA PRO A 5 -8.77 42.35 -12.47
C PRO A 5 -9.16 40.87 -12.50
N LEU A 6 -8.64 40.09 -13.46
CA LEU A 6 -8.86 38.64 -13.55
C LEU A 6 -8.13 37.89 -12.43
N LEU A 7 -6.92 38.32 -12.07
CA LEU A 7 -6.17 37.74 -10.96
C LEU A 7 -6.83 38.03 -9.60
N ILE A 8 -7.34 39.26 -9.41
CA ILE A 8 -8.03 39.64 -8.17
C ILE A 8 -9.34 38.87 -7.99
N SER A 9 -10.13 38.76 -9.06
CA SER A 9 -11.38 37.99 -9.03
C SER A 9 -11.14 36.50 -8.81
N PHE A 10 -10.11 35.91 -9.44
CA PHE A 10 -9.71 34.53 -9.17
C PHE A 10 -9.28 34.34 -7.71
N ALA A 11 -8.41 35.21 -7.18
CA ALA A 11 -7.98 35.15 -5.78
C ALA A 11 -9.15 35.28 -4.80
N PHE A 12 -10.14 36.14 -5.10
CA PHE A 12 -11.33 36.31 -4.29
C PHE A 12 -12.23 35.06 -4.30
N VAL A 13 -12.43 34.44 -5.47
CA VAL A 13 -13.19 33.18 -5.57
C VAL A 13 -12.48 32.06 -4.80
N VAL A 14 -11.16 31.93 -4.95
CA VAL A 14 -10.35 30.98 -4.19
C VAL A 14 -10.46 31.23 -2.68
N PHE A 15 -10.43 32.50 -2.25
CA PHE A 15 -10.60 32.87 -0.84
C PHE A 15 -11.99 32.53 -0.29
N LEU A 16 -13.06 32.80 -1.04
CA LEU A 16 -14.43 32.43 -0.65
C LEU A 16 -14.60 30.91 -0.56
N PHE A 17 -14.06 30.18 -1.53
CA PHE A 17 -14.07 28.72 -1.52
C PHE A 17 -13.30 28.17 -0.32
N TYR A 18 -12.12 28.74 -0.03
CA TYR A 18 -11.30 28.41 1.13
C TYR A 18 -12.01 28.68 2.46
N ARG A 19 -12.63 29.87 2.65
CA ARG A 19 -13.41 30.17 3.87
C ARG A 19 -14.56 29.20 4.04
N ARG A 20 -15.32 28.92 2.97
CA ARG A 20 -16.45 27.99 3.02
C ARG A 20 -15.99 26.56 3.36
N PHE A 21 -14.87 26.13 2.79
CA PHE A 21 -14.26 24.84 3.08
C PHE A 21 -13.79 24.74 4.54
N ARG A 22 -13.08 25.75 5.06
CA ARG A 22 -12.66 25.82 6.47
C ARG A 22 -13.85 25.86 7.45
N LEU A 23 -14.89 26.64 7.13
CA LEU A 23 -16.09 26.74 7.97
C LEU A 23 -16.86 25.42 8.03
N ARG A 24 -16.98 24.70 6.90
CA ARG A 24 -17.54 23.35 6.87
C ARG A 24 -16.76 22.36 7.71
N ARG A 25 -15.42 22.40 7.64
CA ARG A 25 -14.56 21.53 8.46
C ARG A 25 -14.64 21.84 9.97
N ARG A 26 -15.08 23.03 10.37
CA ARG A 26 -15.22 23.44 11.78
C ARG A 26 -16.61 23.15 12.37
N GLN A 27 -17.63 22.86 11.57
CA GLN A 27 -18.97 22.59 12.08
C GLN A 27 -19.08 21.13 12.53
N GLY A 28 -19.10 20.89 13.85
CA GLY A 28 -19.62 19.66 14.46
C GLY A 28 -18.61 18.60 14.91
N SER A 29 -17.30 18.84 14.80
CA SER A 29 -16.29 17.86 15.23
C SER A 29 -15.63 18.22 16.55
N LEU A 30 -15.35 17.20 17.37
CA LEU A 30 -14.40 17.29 18.48
C LEU A 30 -13.05 17.87 17.99
N PRO A 31 -12.25 18.50 18.89
CA PRO A 31 -10.93 18.98 18.52
C PRO A 31 -10.10 17.82 17.97
N LEU A 32 -9.47 18.05 16.81
CA LEU A 32 -8.52 17.11 16.23
C LEU A 32 -7.23 17.11 17.06
N PRO A 33 -6.45 16.01 17.02
CA PRO A 33 -5.12 15.99 17.61
C PRO A 33 -4.24 17.13 17.09
N PRO A 34 -3.22 17.55 17.86
CA PRO A 34 -2.27 18.56 17.41
C PRO A 34 -1.44 18.08 16.20
N GLY A 35 -0.83 19.02 15.48
CA GLY A 35 0.05 18.70 14.36
C GLY A 35 0.56 19.95 13.65
N PRO A 36 1.48 19.79 12.68
CA PRO A 36 2.03 20.90 11.92
C PRO A 36 0.92 21.66 11.18
N SER A 37 1.01 22.98 11.15
CA SER A 37 0.02 23.80 10.47
C SER A 37 0.16 23.67 8.95
N GLY A 38 -0.82 23.04 8.30
CA GLY A 38 -0.84 22.90 6.85
C GLY A 38 -1.10 24.22 6.11
N LEU A 39 -0.60 24.30 4.88
CA LEU A 39 -0.82 25.41 3.96
C LEU A 39 -2.30 25.50 3.52
N PRO A 40 -2.78 26.68 3.10
CA PRO A 40 -4.13 26.80 2.54
C PRO A 40 -4.35 25.84 1.35
N LEU A 41 -5.50 25.16 1.32
CA LEU A 41 -5.97 24.23 0.27
C LEU A 41 -5.20 22.91 0.14
N ILE A 42 -3.87 22.94 0.25
CA ILE A 42 -2.99 21.76 0.08
C ILE A 42 -2.58 21.11 1.41
N GLY A 43 -2.86 21.77 2.54
CA GLY A 43 -2.62 21.23 3.86
C GLY A 43 -1.15 20.87 4.10
N ASN A 44 -0.90 19.70 4.68
CA ASN A 44 0.42 19.18 5.00
C ASN A 44 1.04 18.32 3.89
N LEU A 45 0.50 18.37 2.66
CA LEU A 45 0.98 17.53 1.57
C LEU A 45 2.48 17.72 1.28
N TRP A 46 2.99 18.95 1.42
CA TRP A 46 4.41 19.29 1.22
C TRP A 46 5.26 19.11 2.48
N ASP A 47 4.62 18.96 3.65
CA ASP A 47 5.34 18.73 4.90
C ASP A 47 5.74 17.26 5.07
N ILE A 48 5.13 16.36 4.29
CA ILE A 48 5.43 14.93 4.31
C ILE A 48 6.69 14.66 3.46
N PRO A 49 7.79 14.17 4.06
CA PRO A 49 8.98 13.81 3.30
C PRO A 49 8.70 12.66 2.33
N SER A 50 9.28 12.74 1.13
CA SER A 50 9.24 11.64 0.16
C SER A 50 10.09 10.45 0.59
N GLU A 51 11.13 10.68 1.40
CA GLU A 51 12.04 9.66 1.89
C GLU A 51 11.96 9.55 3.41
N TYR A 52 11.88 8.31 3.91
CA TYR A 52 11.90 8.00 5.35
C TYR A 52 10.92 8.85 6.21
N PRO A 53 9.64 9.00 5.82
CA PRO A 53 8.69 9.89 6.51
C PRO A 53 8.53 9.58 8.01
N TRP A 54 8.71 8.31 8.40
CA TRP A 54 8.66 7.89 9.80
C TRP A 54 9.71 8.56 10.69
N LEU A 55 10.86 8.98 10.16
CA LEU A 55 11.86 9.73 10.92
C LEU A 55 11.35 11.13 11.28
N THR A 56 10.66 11.78 10.34
CA THR A 56 10.05 13.10 10.59
C THR A 56 8.86 12.97 11.54
N TYR A 57 8.06 11.93 11.40
CA TYR A 57 6.95 11.66 12.30
C TYR A 57 7.40 11.43 13.74
N ALA A 58 8.50 10.70 13.93
CA ALA A 58 9.13 10.52 15.24
C ALA A 58 9.70 11.83 15.80
N LYS A 59 10.27 12.71 14.97
CA LYS A 59 10.70 14.05 15.43
C LYS A 59 9.52 14.92 15.85
N TRP A 60 8.42 14.84 15.10
CA TRP A 60 7.20 15.58 15.41
C TRP A 60 6.53 15.12 16.71
N SER A 61 6.71 13.86 17.14
CA SER A 61 6.14 13.42 18.42
C SER A 61 6.70 14.18 19.61
N ALA A 62 7.97 14.59 19.55
CA ALA A 62 8.57 15.45 20.58
C ALA A 62 7.94 16.86 20.66
N THR A 63 7.30 17.32 19.59
CA THR A 63 6.68 18.67 19.52
C THR A 63 5.17 18.63 19.73
N TYR A 64 4.49 17.66 19.13
CA TYR A 64 3.03 17.58 19.11
C TYR A 64 2.46 16.46 19.99
N GLY A 65 3.31 15.58 20.52
CA GLY A 65 2.90 14.42 21.31
C GLY A 65 2.66 13.16 20.47
N ASP A 66 2.12 12.13 21.12
CA ASP A 66 2.05 10.77 20.58
C ASP A 66 1.03 10.58 19.45
N ILE A 67 0.01 11.45 19.38
CA ILE A 67 -1.05 11.39 18.37
C ILE A 67 -1.02 12.69 17.58
N ILE A 68 -0.67 12.59 16.30
CA ILE A 68 -0.43 13.74 15.43
C ILE A 68 -1.45 13.73 14.30
N TYR A 69 -2.05 14.87 14.03
CA TYR A 69 -2.95 15.06 12.89
C TYR A 69 -2.25 15.77 11.74
N LEU A 70 -2.37 15.20 10.53
CA LEU A 70 -1.98 15.83 9.29
C LEU A 70 -3.22 16.06 8.42
N ASP A 71 -3.41 17.30 8.02
CA ASP A 71 -4.42 17.68 7.05
C ASP A 71 -3.88 17.45 5.64
N THR A 72 -4.09 16.28 5.05
CA THR A 72 -3.82 16.10 3.61
C THR A 72 -5.13 16.11 2.82
N PRO A 73 -5.19 16.82 1.67
CA PRO A 73 -6.39 16.87 0.84
C PRO A 73 -6.82 15.47 0.42
N GLY A 74 -8.10 15.14 0.62
CA GLY A 74 -8.64 13.81 0.28
C GLY A 74 -8.35 12.71 1.30
N SER A 75 -7.27 12.80 2.08
CA SER A 75 -6.85 11.76 3.03
C SER A 75 -6.32 12.34 4.35
N PRO A 76 -7.17 12.90 5.23
CA PRO A 76 -6.72 13.32 6.55
C PRO A 76 -6.07 12.15 7.31
N THR A 77 -4.89 12.36 7.89
CA THR A 77 -4.07 11.29 8.45
C THR A 77 -3.83 11.51 9.93
N ILE A 78 -3.98 10.46 10.73
CA ILE A 78 -3.54 10.43 12.14
C ILE A 78 -2.31 9.54 12.22
N ILE A 79 -1.24 10.06 12.82
CA ILE A 79 -0.01 9.32 13.09
C ILE A 79 0.02 8.96 14.58
N LEU A 80 0.32 7.69 14.86
CA LEU A 80 0.48 7.15 16.21
C LEU A 80 1.96 6.87 16.45
N ASN A 81 2.55 7.57 17.42
CA ASN A 81 3.98 7.50 17.75
C ASN A 81 4.28 6.78 19.07
N SER A 82 3.27 6.26 19.78
CA SER A 82 3.47 5.45 20.99
C SER A 82 2.78 4.09 20.91
N ALA A 83 3.36 3.13 21.63
CA ALA A 83 2.81 1.78 21.76
C ALA A 83 1.43 1.83 22.42
N GLU A 84 1.25 2.67 23.45
CA GLU A 84 -0.02 2.85 24.13
C GLU A 84 -1.12 3.32 23.18
N ALA A 85 -0.89 4.40 22.41
CA ALA A 85 -1.86 4.90 21.45
C ALA A 85 -2.18 3.86 20.36
N THR A 86 -1.17 3.11 19.92
CA THR A 86 -1.32 2.05 18.91
C THR A 86 -2.17 0.91 19.44
N THR A 87 -1.90 0.40 20.64
CA THR A 87 -2.69 -0.66 21.29
C THR A 87 -4.12 -0.21 21.58
N GLU A 88 -4.31 1.00 22.11
CA GLU A 88 -5.64 1.54 22.40
C GLU A 88 -6.52 1.65 21.15
N LEU A 89 -5.96 2.14 20.05
CA LEU A 89 -6.72 2.36 18.82
C LEU A 89 -6.78 1.11 17.95
N LEU A 90 -5.64 0.53 17.58
CA LEU A 90 -5.59 -0.51 16.57
C LEU A 90 -5.89 -1.92 17.10
N GLU A 91 -5.69 -2.18 18.40
CA GLU A 91 -6.00 -3.50 19.00
C GLU A 91 -7.33 -3.48 19.75
N LYS A 92 -7.42 -2.70 20.83
CA LYS A 92 -8.60 -2.68 21.72
C LYS A 92 -9.86 -2.16 21.01
N ARG A 93 -9.68 -1.24 20.05
CA ARG A 93 -10.76 -0.66 19.24
C ARG A 93 -10.64 -1.06 17.77
N SER A 94 -10.00 -2.21 17.48
CA SER A 94 -9.78 -2.71 16.13
C SER A 94 -11.03 -2.68 15.24
N GLY A 95 -12.23 -2.95 15.77
CA GLY A 95 -13.48 -2.87 15.03
C GLY A 95 -13.77 -1.51 14.36
N ASN A 96 -13.22 -0.41 14.91
CA ASN A 96 -13.37 0.94 14.37
C ASN A 96 -12.29 1.30 13.34
N TYR A 97 -11.13 0.66 13.40
CA TYR A 97 -9.92 1.07 12.67
C TYR A 97 -9.35 -0.02 11.73
N SER A 98 -10.09 -1.10 11.52
CA SER A 98 -9.66 -2.22 10.67
C SER A 98 -9.84 -1.98 9.16
N ASP A 99 -10.58 -0.95 8.74
CA ASP A 99 -10.78 -0.66 7.31
C ASP A 99 -9.48 -0.18 6.64
N ARG A 100 -9.52 -0.07 5.31
CA ARG A 100 -8.43 0.45 4.47
C ARG A 100 -8.89 1.70 3.74
N PRO A 101 -7.98 2.69 3.54
CA PRO A 101 -8.27 3.83 2.68
C PRO A 101 -8.48 3.37 1.23
N GLU A 102 -9.22 4.15 0.45
CA GLU A 102 -9.41 3.88 -0.97
C GLU A 102 -8.14 4.18 -1.76
N MET A 103 -7.43 3.13 -2.16
CA MET A 103 -6.21 3.19 -2.97
C MET A 103 -6.59 3.04 -4.45
N HIS A 104 -7.13 4.11 -5.04
CA HIS A 104 -7.67 4.10 -6.40
C HIS A 104 -6.64 3.65 -7.43
N MET A 105 -5.40 4.14 -7.35
CA MET A 105 -4.34 3.73 -8.27
C MET A 105 -4.03 2.23 -8.14
N MET A 106 -4.00 1.70 -6.92
CA MET A 106 -3.73 0.28 -6.67
C MET A 106 -4.87 -0.63 -7.17
N PHE A 107 -6.12 -0.23 -6.98
CA PHE A 107 -7.26 -0.99 -7.50
C PHE A 107 -7.34 -0.94 -9.02
N LEU A 108 -6.99 0.18 -9.66
CA LEU A 108 -6.84 0.24 -11.11
C LEU A 108 -5.73 -0.70 -11.60
N ALA A 109 -4.65 -0.83 -10.83
CA ALA A 109 -3.55 -1.76 -11.08
C ALA A 109 -3.86 -3.24 -10.74
N GLY A 110 -5.10 -3.60 -10.38
CA GLY A 110 -5.51 -4.99 -10.19
C GLY A 110 -5.20 -5.59 -8.81
N TRP A 111 -4.89 -4.76 -7.81
CA TRP A 111 -4.56 -5.22 -6.45
C TRP A 111 -5.76 -5.41 -5.52
N ASP A 112 -6.98 -5.26 -6.03
CA ASP A 112 -8.23 -5.33 -5.26
C ASP A 112 -8.52 -6.72 -4.64
N PHE A 113 -7.89 -7.79 -5.18
CA PHE A 113 -7.93 -9.13 -4.58
C PHE A 113 -7.07 -9.27 -3.32
N SER A 114 -6.08 -8.40 -3.12
CA SER A 114 -5.10 -8.55 -2.04
C SER A 114 -5.73 -8.32 -0.68
N LEU A 115 -5.59 -9.30 0.22
CA LEU A 115 -6.08 -9.20 1.60
C LEU A 115 -5.49 -8.00 2.36
N ALA A 116 -4.30 -7.52 1.97
CA ALA A 116 -3.64 -6.38 2.58
C ALA A 116 -4.30 -5.04 2.22
N PHE A 117 -4.89 -4.94 1.02
CA PHE A 117 -5.46 -3.70 0.48
C PHE A 117 -6.99 -3.68 0.46
N MET A 118 -7.61 -4.85 0.55
CA MET A 118 -9.06 -4.99 0.56
C MET A 118 -9.68 -4.29 1.78
N ARG A 119 -10.78 -3.57 1.52
CA ARG A 119 -11.56 -2.87 2.55
C ARG A 119 -12.29 -3.86 3.46
N TYR A 120 -12.47 -3.46 4.71
CA TYR A 120 -13.16 -4.28 5.70
C TYR A 120 -14.61 -4.51 5.27
N SER A 121 -14.96 -5.78 5.08
CA SER A 121 -16.24 -6.24 4.56
C SER A 121 -16.46 -7.71 4.92
N ASP A 122 -17.66 -8.24 4.69
CA ASP A 122 -17.91 -9.68 4.78
C ASP A 122 -17.01 -10.49 3.85
N TYR A 123 -16.72 -9.94 2.67
CA TYR A 123 -15.80 -10.53 1.72
C TYR A 123 -14.37 -10.61 2.28
N TRP A 124 -13.87 -9.53 2.89
CA TRP A 124 -12.57 -9.55 3.58
C TRP A 124 -12.55 -10.55 4.75
N ARG A 125 -13.61 -10.59 5.57
CA ARG A 125 -13.70 -11.53 6.70
C ARG A 125 -13.67 -12.99 6.25
N MET A 126 -14.33 -13.30 5.14
CA MET A 126 -14.29 -14.62 4.51
C MET A 126 -12.86 -14.97 4.06
N HIS A 127 -12.21 -14.11 3.28
CA HIS A 127 -10.83 -14.30 2.83
C HIS A 127 -9.87 -14.49 4.00
N ARG A 128 -9.97 -13.65 5.04
CA ARG A 128 -9.15 -13.76 6.24
C ARG A 128 -9.36 -15.09 6.98
N ARG A 129 -10.60 -15.57 7.06
CA ARG A 129 -10.93 -16.86 7.70
C ARG A 129 -10.29 -18.02 6.95
N ILE A 130 -10.42 -18.06 5.63
CA ILE A 130 -9.82 -19.12 4.80
C ILE A 130 -8.30 -19.08 4.94
N PHE A 131 -7.68 -17.90 4.74
CA PHE A 131 -6.24 -17.73 4.88
C PHE A 131 -5.74 -18.23 6.26
N HIS A 132 -6.40 -17.83 7.35
CA HIS A 132 -5.97 -18.20 8.69
C HIS A 132 -6.02 -19.71 8.98
N GLN A 133 -6.90 -20.48 8.32
CA GLN A 133 -6.95 -21.94 8.48
C GLN A 133 -5.65 -22.62 8.05
N TYR A 134 -4.94 -22.06 7.07
CA TYR A 134 -3.67 -22.60 6.57
C TYR A 134 -2.45 -22.08 7.34
N PHE A 135 -2.57 -20.95 8.05
CA PHE A 135 -1.45 -20.29 8.73
C PHE A 135 -1.61 -20.20 10.26
N GLN A 136 -2.56 -20.93 10.83
CA GLN A 136 -2.70 -21.11 12.27
C GLN A 136 -1.56 -21.97 12.85
N PRO A 137 -1.20 -21.83 14.15
CA PRO A 137 -0.07 -22.53 14.76
C PRO A 137 -0.02 -24.04 14.52
N ARG A 138 -1.17 -24.72 14.53
CA ARG A 138 -1.26 -26.18 14.28
C ARG A 138 -0.90 -26.61 12.85
N ALA A 139 -0.99 -25.71 11.87
CA ALA A 139 -0.65 -26.01 10.48
C ALA A 139 0.84 -25.79 10.18
N LEU A 140 1.51 -24.93 10.96
CA LEU A 140 2.90 -24.53 10.71
C LEU A 140 3.91 -25.68 10.60
N PRO A 141 3.82 -26.78 11.39
CA PRO A 141 4.77 -27.88 11.26
C PRO A 141 4.85 -28.50 9.87
N SER A 142 3.76 -28.44 9.09
CA SER A 142 3.74 -28.95 7.72
C SER A 142 4.64 -28.16 6.76
N TYR A 143 5.00 -26.92 7.10
CA TYR A 143 5.84 -26.04 6.27
C TYR A 143 7.32 -26.06 6.66
N TYR A 144 7.68 -26.65 7.81
CA TYR A 144 9.07 -26.71 8.26
C TYR A 144 10.03 -27.37 7.26
N PRO A 145 9.66 -28.45 6.53
CA PRO A 145 10.54 -29.01 5.51
C PRO A 145 10.92 -28.00 4.41
N ALA A 146 9.95 -27.20 3.95
CA ALA A 146 10.19 -26.15 2.95
C ALA A 146 11.11 -25.05 3.50
N GLN A 147 10.87 -24.63 4.75
CA GLN A 147 11.71 -23.63 5.44
C GLN A 147 13.15 -24.12 5.65
N LEU A 148 13.33 -25.37 6.06
CA LEU A 148 14.65 -25.98 6.27
C LEU A 148 15.42 -26.10 4.96
N LYS A 149 14.75 -26.54 3.89
CA LYS A 149 15.36 -26.61 2.54
C LYS A 149 15.79 -25.22 2.06
N ALA A 150 14.88 -24.24 2.08
CA ALA A 150 15.18 -22.87 1.67
C ALA A 150 16.33 -22.27 2.49
N THR A 151 16.34 -22.47 3.81
CA THR A 151 17.40 -22.00 4.70
C THR A 151 18.75 -22.63 4.38
N SER A 152 18.77 -23.93 4.07
CA SER A 152 19.99 -24.62 3.65
C SER A 152 20.55 -24.05 2.35
N VAL A 153 19.68 -23.67 1.40
CA VAL A 153 20.07 -23.00 0.15
C VAL A 153 20.63 -21.61 0.43
N LEU A 154 19.94 -20.80 1.25
CA LEU A 154 20.40 -19.47 1.64
C LEU A 154 21.80 -19.50 2.26
N LEU A 155 22.07 -20.43 3.17
CA LEU A 155 23.39 -20.56 3.80
C LEU A 155 24.48 -20.89 2.78
N ARG A 156 24.20 -21.76 1.80
CA ARG A 156 25.15 -22.06 0.71
C ARG A 156 25.39 -20.86 -0.18
N GLN A 157 24.33 -20.13 -0.55
CA GLN A 157 24.42 -18.92 -1.35
C GLN A 157 25.25 -17.83 -0.66
N LEU A 158 25.07 -17.63 0.64
CA LEU A 158 25.85 -16.68 1.45
C LEU A 158 27.32 -17.10 1.58
N LEU A 159 27.61 -18.39 1.66
CA LEU A 159 29.00 -18.89 1.65
C LEU A 159 29.70 -18.64 0.31
N GLN A 160 28.97 -18.68 -0.80
CA GLN A 160 29.53 -18.52 -2.15
C GLN A 160 29.62 -17.05 -2.59
N SER A 161 28.61 -16.25 -2.29
CA SER A 161 28.50 -14.85 -2.72
C SER A 161 27.83 -13.98 -1.64
N PRO A 162 28.54 -13.70 -0.53
CA PRO A 162 27.98 -12.97 0.61
C PRO A 162 27.52 -11.54 0.25
N ASP A 163 28.15 -10.93 -0.76
CA ASP A 163 27.81 -9.57 -1.22
C ASP A 163 26.41 -9.47 -1.85
N ASN A 164 25.83 -10.59 -2.26
CA ASN A 164 24.50 -10.67 -2.88
C ASN A 164 23.37 -10.93 -1.85
N LEU A 165 23.57 -10.53 -0.59
CA LEU A 165 22.65 -10.78 0.55
C LEU A 165 21.17 -10.54 0.22
N PHE A 166 20.83 -9.38 -0.37
CA PHE A 166 19.44 -9.03 -0.66
C PHE A 166 18.78 -9.97 -1.67
N GLN A 167 19.54 -10.41 -2.68
CA GLN A 167 19.03 -11.37 -3.67
C GLN A 167 18.78 -12.73 -3.01
N HIS A 168 19.72 -13.19 -2.17
CA HIS A 168 19.60 -14.48 -1.48
C HIS A 168 18.43 -14.50 -0.49
N VAL A 169 18.22 -13.43 0.27
CA VAL A 169 17.07 -13.31 1.18
C VAL A 169 15.75 -13.27 0.40
N ARG A 170 15.69 -12.60 -0.75
CA ARG A 170 14.51 -12.62 -1.63
C ARG A 170 14.23 -14.02 -2.16
N HIS A 171 15.25 -14.71 -2.69
CA HIS A 171 15.13 -16.08 -3.18
C HIS A 171 14.67 -17.03 -2.05
N HIS A 172 15.21 -16.90 -0.85
CA HIS A 172 14.78 -17.67 0.33
C HIS A 172 13.29 -17.48 0.65
N ALA A 173 12.83 -16.22 0.74
CA ALA A 173 11.43 -15.92 1.03
C ALA A 173 10.50 -16.43 -0.08
N GLY A 174 10.86 -16.18 -1.34
CA GLY A 174 10.13 -16.67 -2.51
C GLY A 174 10.03 -18.20 -2.52
N SER A 175 11.15 -18.90 -2.25
CA SER A 175 11.19 -20.36 -2.19
C SER A 175 10.22 -20.94 -1.16
N ILE A 176 10.14 -20.32 0.03
CA ILE A 176 9.22 -20.76 1.07
C ILE A 176 7.76 -20.57 0.61
N ILE A 177 7.43 -19.38 0.10
CA ILE A 177 6.06 -19.05 -0.33
C ILE A 177 5.63 -19.97 -1.48
N MET A 178 6.44 -20.06 -2.53
CA MET A 178 6.11 -20.84 -3.72
C MET A 178 5.98 -22.33 -3.41
N LYS A 179 6.88 -22.87 -2.57
CA LYS A 179 6.80 -24.27 -2.16
C LYS A 179 5.57 -24.55 -1.30
N THR A 180 5.23 -23.62 -0.41
CA THR A 180 4.10 -23.76 0.53
C THR A 180 2.75 -23.63 -0.17
N VAL A 181 2.62 -22.66 -1.09
CA VAL A 181 1.33 -22.31 -1.70
C VAL A 181 1.07 -23.12 -2.96
N TYR A 182 2.09 -23.29 -3.82
CA TYR A 182 1.94 -23.88 -5.15
C TYR A 182 2.66 -25.23 -5.30
N GLY A 183 3.36 -25.71 -4.27
CA GLY A 183 4.17 -26.94 -4.36
C GLY A 183 5.43 -26.80 -5.23
N TYR A 184 5.71 -25.60 -5.73
CA TYR A 184 6.76 -25.29 -6.70
C TYR A 184 8.13 -25.11 -6.04
N ASP A 185 9.18 -25.66 -6.66
CA ASP A 185 10.57 -25.48 -6.24
C ASP A 185 11.21 -24.37 -7.07
N VAL A 186 11.52 -23.25 -6.42
CA VAL A 186 12.10 -22.05 -7.05
C VAL A 186 13.54 -22.31 -7.50
N GLU A 187 13.86 -21.87 -8.71
CA GLU A 187 15.22 -21.96 -9.24
C GLU A 187 16.16 -20.91 -8.59
N PRO A 188 17.42 -21.26 -8.29
CA PRO A 188 18.36 -20.36 -7.60
C PRO A 188 18.62 -19.04 -8.33
N ASP A 189 18.61 -19.08 -9.67
CA ASP A 189 19.05 -17.97 -10.53
C ASP A 189 17.96 -17.61 -11.55
N GLY A 190 17.18 -16.56 -11.26
CA GLY A 190 16.28 -15.95 -12.24
C GLY A 190 14.94 -16.68 -12.44
N ASP A 191 14.38 -17.25 -11.38
CA ASP A 191 13.08 -17.93 -11.41
C ASP A 191 11.95 -17.04 -11.97
N HIS A 192 11.18 -17.60 -12.90
CA HIS A 192 10.10 -16.91 -13.59
C HIS A 192 9.06 -16.32 -12.63
N PHE A 193 8.57 -17.12 -11.67
CA PHE A 193 7.53 -16.67 -10.75
C PHE A 193 8.04 -15.61 -9.75
N VAL A 194 9.30 -15.71 -9.33
CA VAL A 194 9.93 -14.66 -8.52
C VAL A 194 10.03 -13.35 -9.32
N ASN A 195 10.39 -13.41 -10.60
CA ASN A 195 10.46 -12.23 -11.46
C ASN A 195 9.09 -11.56 -11.66
N LEU A 196 8.01 -12.34 -11.80
CA LEU A 196 6.65 -11.79 -11.88
C LEU A 196 6.28 -10.99 -10.63
N VAL A 197 6.64 -11.50 -9.45
CA VAL A 197 6.45 -10.77 -8.18
C VAL A 197 7.22 -9.45 -8.18
N ASP A 198 8.48 -9.45 -8.62
CA ASP A 198 9.29 -8.24 -8.69
C ASP A 198 8.68 -7.18 -9.62
N GLN A 199 8.17 -7.59 -10.79
CA GLN A 199 7.48 -6.67 -11.71
C GLN A 199 6.19 -6.10 -11.11
N ALA A 200 5.37 -6.96 -10.49
CA ALA A 200 4.14 -6.52 -9.84
C ALA A 200 4.43 -5.56 -8.68
N MET A 201 5.46 -5.82 -7.85
CA MET A 201 5.80 -5.02 -6.68
C MET A 201 6.30 -3.60 -7.01
N ILE A 202 6.73 -3.33 -8.25
CA ILE A 202 7.01 -1.96 -8.72
C ILE A 202 5.77 -1.07 -8.57
N SER A 203 4.58 -1.60 -8.87
CA SER A 203 3.32 -0.86 -8.75
C SER A 203 3.00 -0.49 -7.30
N VAL A 204 3.28 -1.38 -6.34
CA VAL A 204 3.12 -1.10 -4.91
C VAL A 204 4.10 -0.02 -4.46
N ARG A 205 5.38 -0.13 -4.85
CA ARG A 205 6.42 0.82 -4.48
C ARG A 205 6.09 2.24 -4.94
N LEU A 206 5.56 2.39 -6.15
CA LEU A 206 5.24 3.68 -6.74
C LEU A 206 3.83 4.16 -6.37
N GLY A 207 2.85 3.26 -6.30
CA GLY A 207 1.45 3.55 -6.05
C GLY A 207 1.14 3.90 -4.59
N MET A 208 1.90 3.37 -3.63
CA MET A 208 1.71 3.70 -2.20
C MET A 208 2.45 4.98 -1.76
N ALA A 209 3.20 5.63 -2.64
CA ALA A 209 3.85 6.88 -2.31
C ALA A 209 2.80 8.01 -2.17
N ASN A 210 2.79 8.69 -1.02
CA ASN A 210 1.84 9.77 -0.73
C ASN A 210 1.91 10.86 -1.81
N GLY A 211 0.77 11.20 -2.39
CA GLY A 211 0.66 12.25 -3.41
C GLY A 211 1.26 11.88 -4.78
N ALA A 212 1.70 10.64 -5.00
CA ALA A 212 2.26 10.22 -6.30
C ALA A 212 1.22 10.27 -7.42
N PHE A 213 -0.06 10.00 -7.11
CA PHE A 213 -1.13 10.00 -8.09
C PHE A 213 -2.29 10.88 -7.64
N LEU A 214 -2.66 11.84 -8.50
CA LEU A 214 -3.78 12.74 -8.24
C LEU A 214 -5.12 11.98 -8.14
N VAL A 215 -5.24 10.78 -8.73
CA VAL A 215 -6.48 9.98 -8.66
C VAL A 215 -6.81 9.54 -7.23
N ASP A 216 -5.81 9.37 -6.38
CA ASP A 216 -6.02 9.01 -4.97
C ASP A 216 -6.48 10.24 -4.15
N LEU A 217 -6.11 11.45 -4.57
CA LEU A 217 -6.55 12.71 -3.96
C LEU A 217 -7.92 13.18 -4.50
N LEU A 218 -8.15 12.95 -5.80
CA LEU A 218 -9.32 13.38 -6.56
C LEU A 218 -9.92 12.17 -7.31
N PRO A 219 -10.76 11.37 -6.65
CA PRO A 219 -11.33 10.14 -7.22
C PRO A 219 -12.06 10.34 -8.55
N MET A 220 -12.58 11.54 -8.82
CA MET A 220 -13.28 11.87 -10.07
C MET A 220 -12.40 11.69 -11.30
N LEU A 221 -11.07 11.78 -11.16
CA LEU A 221 -10.12 11.63 -12.27
C LEU A 221 -10.15 10.22 -12.89
N LYS A 222 -10.63 9.19 -12.17
CA LYS A 222 -10.76 7.83 -12.71
C LYS A 222 -11.72 7.74 -13.91
N ASN A 223 -12.68 8.66 -13.98
CA ASN A 223 -13.69 8.70 -15.03
C ASN A 223 -13.23 9.47 -16.28
N LEU A 224 -12.00 10.00 -16.29
CA LEU A 224 -11.48 10.71 -17.45
C LEU A 224 -11.30 9.76 -18.65
N PRO A 225 -11.62 10.21 -19.87
CA PRO A 225 -11.28 9.47 -21.09
C PRO A 225 -9.76 9.27 -21.23
N ASP A 226 -9.33 8.16 -21.83
CA ASP A 226 -7.91 7.78 -21.93
C ASP A 226 -7.07 8.72 -22.83
N TRP A 227 -7.73 9.53 -23.65
CA TRP A 227 -7.12 10.55 -24.50
C TRP A 227 -6.92 11.89 -23.78
N PHE A 228 -7.54 12.10 -22.61
CA PHE A 228 -7.52 13.40 -21.93
C PHE A 228 -6.12 13.71 -21.37
N PRO A 229 -5.63 14.96 -21.50
CA PRO A 229 -4.36 15.38 -20.90
C PRO A 229 -4.33 15.13 -19.39
N GLY A 230 -3.37 14.33 -18.92
CA GLY A 230 -3.28 13.92 -17.51
C GLY A 230 -3.84 12.53 -17.19
N ALA A 231 -4.55 11.87 -18.12
CA ALA A 231 -5.02 10.49 -17.96
C ALA A 231 -3.93 9.41 -18.17
N ARG A 232 -2.64 9.80 -18.25
CA ARG A 232 -1.50 8.88 -18.46
C ARG A 232 -1.41 7.81 -17.36
N PHE A 233 -1.87 8.11 -16.15
CA PHE A 233 -1.92 7.14 -15.05
C PHE A 233 -2.77 5.91 -15.39
N LYS A 234 -3.83 6.03 -16.20
CA LYS A 234 -4.67 4.90 -16.60
C LYS A 234 -3.89 3.88 -17.44
N ARG A 235 -3.05 4.34 -18.37
CA ARG A 235 -2.17 3.47 -19.17
C ARG A 235 -1.10 2.79 -18.31
N LEU A 236 -0.59 3.50 -17.32
CA LEU A 236 0.35 2.93 -16.35
C LEU A 236 -0.33 1.86 -15.49
N ALA A 237 -1.53 2.15 -14.99
CA ALA A 237 -2.33 1.21 -14.22
C ALA A 237 -2.67 -0.06 -15.02
N GLN A 238 -2.98 0.08 -16.32
CA GLN A 238 -3.22 -1.07 -17.20
C GLN A 238 -1.98 -1.97 -17.32
N ARG A 239 -0.79 -1.40 -17.53
CA ARG A 239 0.47 -2.17 -17.54
C ARG A 239 0.75 -2.85 -16.21
N TRP A 240 0.49 -2.16 -15.11
CA TRP A 240 0.65 -2.76 -13.78
C TRP A 240 -0.34 -3.88 -13.54
N ARG A 241 -1.58 -3.73 -14.03
CA ARG A 241 -2.60 -4.78 -13.96
C ARG A 241 -2.16 -6.05 -14.67
N GLU A 242 -1.57 -5.95 -15.86
CA GLU A 242 -1.03 -7.11 -16.58
C GLU A 242 -0.04 -7.89 -15.70
N HIS A 243 0.96 -7.21 -15.13
CA HIS A 243 1.93 -7.86 -14.23
C HIS A 243 1.31 -8.44 -12.96
N VAL A 244 0.30 -7.78 -12.41
CA VAL A 244 -0.39 -8.24 -11.19
C VAL A 244 -1.25 -9.47 -11.49
N GLU A 245 -1.89 -9.51 -12.65
CA GLU A 245 -2.64 -10.67 -13.14
C GLU A 245 -1.71 -11.85 -13.43
N GLU A 246 -0.59 -11.63 -14.14
CA GLU A 246 0.45 -12.65 -14.38
C GLU A 246 0.97 -13.24 -13.06
N MET A 247 1.38 -12.39 -12.12
CA MET A 247 1.86 -12.80 -10.78
C MET A 247 0.83 -13.65 -10.02
N ARG A 248 -0.47 -13.39 -10.19
CA ARG A 248 -1.54 -14.11 -9.49
C ARG A 248 -1.91 -15.41 -10.19
N GLU A 249 -2.11 -15.35 -11.50
CA GLU A 249 -2.73 -16.43 -12.27
C GLU A 249 -1.72 -17.50 -12.69
N GLU A 250 -0.50 -17.14 -13.07
CA GLU A 250 0.43 -18.14 -13.62
C GLU A 250 0.87 -19.19 -12.58
N PRO A 251 1.28 -18.84 -11.35
CA PRO A 251 1.57 -19.84 -10.32
C PRO A 251 0.35 -20.71 -9.98
N PHE A 252 -0.85 -20.12 -10.01
CA PHE A 252 -2.09 -20.84 -9.76
C PHE A 252 -2.39 -21.86 -10.86
N GLN A 253 -2.26 -21.47 -12.13
CA GLN A 253 -2.45 -22.36 -13.28
C GLN A 253 -1.45 -23.51 -13.25
N PHE A 254 -0.17 -23.22 -13.00
CA PHE A 254 0.86 -24.25 -12.82
C PHE A 254 0.47 -25.29 -11.76
N ALA A 255 0.01 -24.83 -10.59
CA ALA A 255 -0.41 -25.71 -9.51
C ALA A 255 -1.66 -26.53 -9.89
N ALA A 256 -2.64 -25.90 -10.55
CA ALA A 256 -3.87 -26.57 -10.98
C ALA A 256 -3.58 -27.70 -11.99
N GLU A 257 -2.73 -27.44 -12.99
CA GLU A 257 -2.33 -28.42 -13.99
C GLU A 257 -1.55 -29.58 -13.37
N SER A 258 -0.66 -29.29 -12.42
CA SER A 258 0.13 -30.31 -11.70
C SER A 258 -0.74 -31.27 -10.89
N VAL A 259 -1.87 -30.79 -10.34
CA VAL A 259 -2.84 -31.64 -9.64
C VAL A 259 -3.57 -32.56 -10.62
N VAL A 260 -3.99 -32.03 -11.78
CA VAL A 260 -4.69 -32.82 -12.80
C VAL A 260 -3.79 -33.88 -13.42
N SER A 261 -2.50 -33.60 -13.64
CA SER A 261 -1.55 -34.58 -14.20
C SER A 261 -1.17 -35.71 -13.24
N THR A 262 -1.41 -35.53 -11.95
CA THR A 262 -1.06 -36.50 -10.90
C THR A 262 -2.26 -37.38 -10.50
N ALA A 263 -3.47 -37.04 -10.95
CA ALA A 263 -4.72 -37.77 -10.73
C ALA A 263 -4.99 -38.80 -11.84
#